data_AF-A0A843F860-F1
#
_entry.id   AF-A0A843F860-F1
#
_cell.length_a   1.000
_cell.length_b   1.000
_cell.length_c   1.000
_cell.angle_alpha   90.00
_cell.angle_beta   90.00
_cell.angle_gamma   90.00
#
_symmetry.space_group_name_H-M   'P 1'
#
loop_
_entity.id
_entity.type
_entity.pdbx_description
1 polymer ?
#
loop_
_entity_poly.entity_id
_entity_poly.type
_entity_poly.pdbx_seq_one_letter_code
_entity_poly.pdbx_strand_id
1 'polypeptide(L)'
;MANNGHGHHGAANLTPEQQKQMIEQELRLFEHMKNIKYKIAVMSGKGGVGKSTVAANLAEAFQKKGLLTGILDADIHGPNIPKMLGVEGKDVMIEHGEMIPVMSNNGIKVMSMGFLIESNDTPIIWRGPQKSGSIKQFMADTAWGDLDVLIIDNPPGTG
;
A
#
# COMPACT_ATOMS: atom_id res chain seq x y z
N MET A 1 -1.75 -18.28 -53.89
CA MET A 1 -2.07 -17.01 -53.21
C MET A 1 -2.23 -17.35 -51.73
N ALA A 2 -1.12 -17.33 -50.96
CA ALA A 2 -0.73 -16.26 -50.02
C ALA A 2 -1.68 -16.22 -48.80
N ASN A 3 -1.44 -17.02 -47.76
CA ASN A 3 -0.51 -16.90 -46.61
C ASN A 3 -1.09 -16.06 -45.44
N ASN A 4 -1.04 -16.70 -44.28
CA ASN A 4 -1.58 -16.30 -42.98
C ASN A 4 -0.80 -15.14 -42.36
N GLY A 5 -1.49 -14.22 -41.71
CA GLY A 5 -0.91 -13.23 -40.80
C GLY A 5 -1.75 -13.14 -39.53
N HIS A 6 -1.55 -14.07 -38.60
CA HIS A 6 -2.01 -13.91 -37.22
C HIS A 6 -1.06 -12.95 -36.51
N GLY A 7 -1.52 -11.71 -36.32
CA GLY A 7 -0.84 -10.74 -35.46
C GLY A 7 -0.93 -11.19 -34.00
N HIS A 8 0.16 -11.75 -33.48
CA HIS A 8 0.38 -11.79 -32.04
C HIS A 8 0.47 -10.33 -31.55
N HIS A 9 -0.52 -9.89 -30.78
CA HIS A 9 -0.47 -8.64 -30.05
C HIS A 9 0.74 -8.64 -29.12
N GLY A 10 1.69 -7.76 -29.42
CA GLY A 10 2.99 -7.68 -28.75
C GLY A 10 2.86 -7.26 -27.28
N ALA A 11 3.63 -7.93 -26.43
CA ALA A 11 4.11 -7.31 -25.21
C ALA A 11 4.92 -6.07 -25.61
N ALA A 12 4.54 -4.89 -25.11
CA ALA A 12 5.29 -3.68 -25.37
C ALA A 12 6.71 -3.84 -24.81
N ASN A 13 7.73 -3.75 -25.67
CA ASN A 13 9.12 -3.75 -25.23
C ASN A 13 9.40 -2.46 -24.44
N LEU A 14 9.68 -2.60 -23.14
CA LEU A 14 10.06 -1.49 -22.26
C LEU A 14 11.40 -0.88 -22.73
N THR A 15 11.51 0.44 -22.66
CA THR A 15 12.79 1.13 -22.90
C THR A 15 13.83 0.76 -21.83
N PRO A 16 15.14 0.87 -22.12
CA PRO A 16 16.18 0.59 -21.12
C PRO A 16 16.03 1.41 -19.82
N GLU A 17 15.55 2.65 -19.94
CA GLU A 17 15.29 3.53 -18.80
C GLU A 17 14.11 3.04 -17.95
N GLN A 18 13.02 2.61 -18.59
CA GLN A 18 11.88 1.98 -17.90
C GLN A 18 12.26 0.66 -17.23
N GLN A 19 13.10 -0.16 -17.88
CA GLN A 19 13.62 -1.40 -17.28
C GLN A 19 14.46 -1.11 -16.03
N LYS A 20 15.34 -0.11 -16.10
CA LYS A 20 16.16 0.34 -14.97
C LYS A 20 15.30 0.80 -13.79
N GLN A 21 14.29 1.64 -14.05
CA GLN A 21 13.36 2.13 -13.02
C GLN A 21 12.60 0.97 -12.35
N MET A 22 12.15 0.00 -13.14
CA MET A 22 11.45 -1.18 -12.62
C MET A 22 12.34 -2.03 -11.72
N ILE A 23 13.59 -2.28 -12.12
CA ILE A 23 14.58 -3.02 -11.32
C ILE A 23 14.87 -2.27 -10.00
N GLU A 24 15.09 -0.96 -10.06
CA GLU A 24 15.34 -0.16 -8.85
C GLU A 24 14.14 -0.19 -7.88
N GLN A 25 12.92 -0.14 -8.41
CA GLN A 25 11.69 -0.25 -7.62
C GLN A 25 11.56 -1.64 -6.98
N GLU A 26 11.83 -2.72 -7.73
CA GLU A 26 11.82 -4.08 -7.19
C GLU A 26 12.87 -4.29 -6.10
N LEU A 27 14.07 -3.72 -6.27
CA LEU A 27 15.12 -3.75 -5.26
C LEU A 27 14.71 -3.00 -3.99
N ARG A 28 14.15 -1.78 -4.11
CA ARG A 28 13.63 -1.02 -2.96
C ARG A 28 12.53 -1.78 -2.24
N LEU A 29 11.57 -2.36 -2.99
CA LEU A 29 10.52 -3.18 -2.43
C LEU A 29 11.10 -4.38 -1.68
N PHE A 30 12.06 -5.09 -2.27
CA PHE A 30 12.71 -6.23 -1.62
C PHE A 30 13.39 -5.80 -0.32
N GLU A 31 14.17 -4.73 -0.35
CA GLU A 31 14.91 -4.22 0.81
C GLU A 31 13.99 -3.81 1.96
N HIS A 32 12.89 -3.11 1.69
CA HIS A 32 11.95 -2.71 2.73
C HIS A 32 11.06 -3.85 3.22
N MET A 33 10.76 -4.82 2.36
CA MET A 33 9.92 -5.95 2.74
C MET A 33 10.69 -7.08 3.40
N LYS A 34 12.01 -7.16 3.26
CA LYS A 34 12.80 -8.29 3.81
C LYS A 34 12.76 -8.38 5.33
N ASN A 35 12.65 -7.24 6.01
CA ASN A 35 12.63 -7.14 7.48
C ASN A 35 11.22 -7.28 8.09
N ILE A 36 10.21 -7.56 7.27
CA ILE A 36 8.83 -7.78 7.69
C ILE A 36 8.54 -9.28 7.70
N LYS A 37 8.36 -9.89 8.88
CA LYS A 37 8.21 -11.36 9.01
C LYS A 37 6.91 -11.87 8.36
N TYR A 38 5.79 -11.22 8.64
CA TYR A 38 4.48 -11.58 8.08
C TYR A 38 3.81 -10.39 7.39
N LYS A 39 3.24 -10.64 6.20
CA LYS A 39 2.39 -9.67 5.47
C LYS A 39 0.99 -10.25 5.35
N ILE A 40 -0.02 -9.54 5.86
CA ILE A 40 -1.41 -9.99 5.88
C ILE A 40 -2.26 -9.02 5.06
N ALA A 41 -2.75 -9.47 3.92
CA ALA A 41 -3.69 -8.71 3.10
C ALA A 41 -5.12 -8.94 3.57
N VAL A 42 -5.85 -7.85 3.87
CA VAL A 42 -7.26 -7.86 4.21
C VAL A 42 -8.04 -7.38 3.00
N MET A 43 -8.98 -8.20 2.50
CA MET A 43 -9.71 -7.97 1.25
C MET A 43 -11.22 -8.16 1.46
N SER A 44 -12.02 -7.52 0.63
CA SER A 44 -13.48 -7.65 0.65
C SER A 44 -14.09 -7.51 -0.73
N GLY A 45 -15.07 -8.34 -1.08
CA GLY A 45 -15.73 -8.27 -2.39
C GLY A 45 -16.65 -7.06 -2.60
N LYS A 46 -17.03 -6.35 -1.52
CA LYS A 46 -17.92 -5.17 -1.57
C LYS A 46 -17.46 -4.13 -0.54
N GLY A 47 -17.80 -2.86 -0.78
CA GLY A 47 -17.63 -1.79 0.20
C GLY A 47 -18.61 -1.94 1.38
N GLY A 48 -18.27 -1.36 2.53
CA GLY A 48 -19.16 -1.28 3.70
C GLY A 48 -19.26 -2.55 4.55
N VAL A 49 -18.51 -3.62 4.25
CA VAL A 49 -18.57 -4.88 5.02
C VAL A 49 -17.74 -4.86 6.32
N GLY A 50 -17.11 -3.74 6.66
CA GLY A 50 -16.26 -3.61 7.85
C GLY A 50 -14.81 -4.08 7.68
N LYS A 51 -14.31 -4.18 6.44
CA LYS A 51 -12.92 -4.57 6.12
C LYS A 51 -11.87 -3.78 6.93
N SER A 52 -11.91 -2.45 6.88
CA SER A 52 -10.97 -1.58 7.60
C SER A 52 -11.08 -1.74 9.11
N THR A 53 -12.29 -1.98 9.63
CA THR A 53 -12.50 -2.30 11.04
C THR A 53 -11.79 -3.59 11.44
N VAL A 54 -11.87 -4.63 10.61
CA VAL A 54 -11.15 -5.89 10.84
C VAL A 54 -9.64 -5.66 10.77
N ALA A 55 -9.14 -4.92 9.77
CA ALA A 55 -7.72 -4.62 9.62
C ALA A 55 -7.15 -3.85 10.82
N ALA A 56 -7.83 -2.79 11.27
CA ALA A 56 -7.41 -2.00 12.43
C ALA A 56 -7.41 -2.82 13.73
N ASN A 57 -8.45 -3.63 13.97
CA ASN A 57 -8.52 -4.49 15.15
C ASN A 57 -7.47 -5.60 15.14
N LEU A 58 -7.13 -6.13 13.96
CA LEU A 58 -6.07 -7.11 13.81
C LEU A 58 -4.70 -6.50 14.16
N ALA A 59 -4.42 -5.29 13.67
CA ALA A 59 -3.20 -4.55 14.02
C ALA A 59 -3.12 -4.27 15.53
N GLU A 60 -4.20 -3.77 16.13
CA GLU A 60 -4.30 -3.55 17.57
C GLU A 60 -4.09 -4.85 18.39
N ALA A 61 -4.66 -5.97 17.94
CA ALA A 61 -4.50 -7.26 18.60
C ALA A 61 -3.05 -7.77 18.57
N PHE A 62 -2.35 -7.60 17.45
CA PHE A 62 -0.94 -7.96 17.34
C PHE A 62 -0.04 -7.03 18.16
N GLN A 63 -0.29 -5.73 18.12
CA GLN A 63 0.43 -4.75 18.95
C GLN A 63 0.28 -5.07 20.44
N LYS A 64 -0.95 -5.39 20.89
CA LYS A 64 -1.22 -5.80 22.30
C LYS A 64 -0.55 -7.11 22.70
N LYS A 65 -0.19 -7.97 21.74
CA LYS A 65 0.61 -9.17 21.97
C LYS A 65 2.12 -8.91 21.99
N GLY A 66 2.54 -7.64 21.85
CA GLY A 66 3.94 -7.24 21.86
C GLY A 66 4.65 -7.38 20.51
N LEU A 67 3.92 -7.56 19.41
CA LEU A 67 4.49 -7.66 18.07
C LEU A 67 4.74 -6.27 17.48
N LEU A 68 5.88 -6.08 16.82
CA LEU A 68 6.16 -4.89 16.02
C LEU A 68 5.20 -4.85 14.84
N THR A 69 4.24 -3.93 14.89
CA THR A 69 3.08 -3.94 13.99
C THR A 69 3.04 -2.69 13.11
N GLY A 70 2.84 -2.91 11.81
CA GLY A 70 2.54 -1.88 10.83
C GLY A 70 1.17 -2.11 10.18
N ILE A 71 0.54 -1.04 9.72
CA ILE A 71 -0.67 -1.08 8.90
C ILE A 71 -0.57 -0.10 7.72
N LEU A 72 -0.88 -0.59 6.52
CA LEU A 72 -0.99 0.18 5.29
C LEU A 72 -2.46 0.24 4.85
N ASP A 73 -3.01 1.45 4.80
CA ASP A 73 -4.32 1.73 4.23
C ASP A 73 -4.19 2.13 2.76
N ALA A 74 -4.58 1.22 1.88
CA ALA A 74 -4.53 1.40 0.44
C ALA A 74 -5.84 1.94 -0.14
N ASP A 75 -6.87 2.21 0.67
CA ASP A 75 -8.17 2.67 0.19
C ASP A 75 -8.21 4.21 0.04
N ILE A 76 -8.03 4.68 -1.18
CA ILE A 76 -7.99 6.11 -1.54
C ILE A 76 -9.35 6.79 -1.38
N HIS A 77 -10.45 6.07 -1.62
CA HIS A 77 -11.79 6.69 -1.69
C HIS A 77 -12.46 6.84 -0.33
N GLY A 78 -11.92 6.18 0.69
CA GLY A 78 -12.42 6.25 2.05
C GLY A 78 -11.39 5.72 3.03
N PRO A 79 -10.24 6.40 3.16
CA PRO A 79 -9.21 5.98 4.11
C PRO A 79 -9.78 6.10 5.52
N ASN A 80 -9.98 4.95 6.17
CA ASN A 80 -10.60 4.88 7.50
C ASN A 80 -9.58 4.59 8.60
N ILE A 81 -8.41 4.03 8.24
CA ILE A 81 -7.41 3.61 9.23
C ILE A 81 -6.86 4.79 10.04
N PRO A 82 -6.50 5.96 9.45
CA PRO A 82 -6.01 7.10 10.23
C PRO A 82 -6.97 7.52 11.32
N LYS A 83 -8.26 7.62 11.00
CA LYS A 83 -9.32 7.97 11.94
C LYS A 83 -9.49 6.89 13.02
N MET A 84 -9.54 5.61 12.64
CA MET A 84 -9.70 4.50 13.57
C MET A 84 -8.55 4.40 14.58
N LEU A 85 -7.33 4.75 14.19
CA LEU A 85 -6.13 4.72 15.03
C LEU A 85 -5.79 6.06 15.69
N GLY A 86 -6.64 7.08 15.53
CA GLY A 86 -6.48 8.38 16.18
C GLY A 86 -5.31 9.23 15.64
N VAL A 87 -4.95 9.01 14.38
CA VAL A 87 -3.85 9.72 13.67
C VAL A 87 -4.35 10.49 12.45
N GLU A 88 -5.65 10.78 12.38
CA GLU A 88 -6.24 11.66 11.36
C GLU A 88 -5.64 13.08 11.45
N GLY A 89 -5.45 13.73 10.30
CA GLY A 89 -4.87 15.08 10.21
C GLY A 89 -3.37 15.15 10.49
N LYS A 90 -2.67 14.01 10.53
CA LYS A 90 -1.21 13.95 10.57
C LYS A 90 -0.65 13.96 9.14
N ASP A 91 0.46 14.66 8.97
CA ASP A 91 1.19 14.69 7.71
C ASP A 91 2.26 13.60 7.68
N VAL A 92 2.49 13.02 6.50
CA VAL A 92 3.62 12.11 6.26
C VAL A 92 4.87 12.96 6.02
N MET A 93 5.92 12.68 6.79
CA MET A 93 7.23 13.28 6.56
C MET A 93 8.00 12.46 5.54
N ILE A 94 8.85 13.13 4.76
CA ILE A 94 9.80 12.49 3.85
C ILE A 94 11.21 12.76 4.37
N GLU A 95 11.96 11.70 4.63
CA GLU A 95 13.36 11.79 5.05
C GLU A 95 14.21 10.86 4.18
N HIS A 96 15.35 11.34 3.68
CA HIS A 96 16.27 10.55 2.83
C HIS A 96 15.60 9.90 1.60
N GLY A 97 14.48 10.45 1.13
CA GLY A 97 13.71 9.92 0.00
C GLY A 97 12.70 8.84 0.38
N GLU A 98 12.47 8.59 1.67
CA GLU A 98 11.53 7.61 2.20
C GLU A 98 10.40 8.29 2.97
N MET A 99 9.19 7.73 2.89
CA MET A 99 8.05 8.15 3.69
C MET A 99 8.17 7.59 5.10
N ILE A 100 8.14 8.47 6.10
CA ILE A 100 8.15 8.08 7.51
C ILE A 100 6.71 7.76 7.95
N PRO A 101 6.44 6.53 8.43
CA PRO A 101 5.11 6.16 8.87
C PRO A 101 4.70 6.93 10.12
N VAL A 102 3.43 7.34 10.18
CA VAL A 102 2.85 8.01 11.33
C VAL A 102 2.69 6.98 12.45
N MET A 103 3.16 7.31 13.66
CA MET A 103 3.02 6.42 14.81
C MET A 103 1.68 6.65 15.52
N SER A 104 0.89 5.60 15.71
CA SER A 104 -0.29 5.66 16.57
C SER A 104 0.10 5.74 18.05
N ASN A 105 -0.83 6.16 18.90
CA ASN A 105 -0.61 6.22 20.36
C ASN A 105 -0.22 4.87 20.97
N ASN A 106 -0.62 3.75 20.34
CA ASN A 106 -0.31 2.41 20.81
C ASN A 106 0.99 1.83 20.20
N GLY A 107 1.71 2.63 19.41
CA GLY A 107 2.99 2.25 18.79
C GLY A 107 2.86 1.52 17.45
N ILE A 108 1.68 1.53 16.82
CA ILE A 108 1.50 0.96 15.48
C ILE A 108 2.05 1.94 14.44
N LYS A 109 2.86 1.45 13.50
CA LYS A 109 3.28 2.25 12.33
C LYS A 109 2.14 2.30 11.32
N VAL A 110 1.67 3.50 10.99
CA VAL A 110 0.52 3.72 10.12
C VAL A 110 0.98 4.44 8.86
N MET A 111 0.65 3.87 7.70
CA MET A 111 0.72 4.56 6.42
C MET A 111 -0.65 4.51 5.77
N SER A 112 -1.08 5.62 5.17
CA SER A 112 -2.37 5.72 4.50
C SER A 112 -2.27 6.65 3.31
N MET A 113 -2.95 6.26 2.22
CA MET A 113 -3.22 7.17 1.11
C MET A 113 -3.89 8.46 1.57
N GLY A 114 -4.69 8.42 2.64
CA GLY A 114 -5.37 9.59 3.20
C GLY A 114 -4.44 10.67 3.74
N PHE A 115 -3.16 10.38 4.00
CA PHE A 115 -2.19 11.40 4.41
C PHE A 115 -1.65 12.23 3.25
N LEU A 116 -1.77 11.75 2.02
CA LEU A 116 -1.16 12.37 0.83
C LEU A 116 -2.15 13.14 -0.03
N ILE A 117 -3.42 13.14 0.35
CA ILE A 117 -4.48 13.84 -0.37
C ILE A 117 -4.73 15.14 0.39
N GLU A 118 -4.29 16.27 -0.18
CA GLU A 118 -4.45 17.61 0.40
C GLU A 118 -5.93 18.01 0.60
N SER A 119 -6.86 17.40 -0.14
CA SER A 119 -8.30 17.59 0.05
C SER A 119 -9.11 16.31 -0.23
N ASN A 120 -9.93 15.86 0.71
CA ASN A 120 -10.87 14.75 0.53
C ASN A 120 -11.92 14.99 -0.59
N ASP A 121 -11.99 16.20 -1.15
CA ASP A 121 -12.99 16.64 -2.12
C ASP A 121 -12.58 16.48 -3.59
N THR A 122 -11.35 16.02 -3.88
CA THR A 122 -10.90 15.80 -5.26
C THR A 122 -10.89 14.30 -5.59
N PRO A 123 -11.87 13.77 -6.35
CA PRO A 123 -11.92 12.36 -6.68
C PRO A 123 -10.78 11.99 -7.63
N ILE A 124 -9.79 11.24 -7.16
CA ILE A 124 -8.75 10.71 -8.05
C ILE A 124 -9.23 9.39 -8.64
N ILE A 125 -9.44 9.34 -9.96
CA ILE A 125 -9.89 8.13 -10.67
C ILE A 125 -8.66 7.27 -11.02
N TRP A 126 -8.52 6.11 -10.35
CA TRP A 126 -7.40 5.19 -10.60
C TRP A 126 -7.88 3.94 -11.34
N ARG A 127 -7.20 3.58 -12.43
CA ARG A 127 -7.44 2.31 -13.13
C ARG A 127 -6.72 1.15 -12.41
N GLY A 128 -7.24 -0.08 -12.48
CA GLY A 128 -6.74 -1.24 -11.71
C GLY A 128 -5.20 -1.44 -11.67
N PRO A 129 -4.48 -1.38 -12.82
CA PRO A 129 -3.02 -1.46 -12.84
C PRO A 129 -2.31 -0.32 -12.10
N GLN A 130 -2.92 0.87 -12.04
CA GLN A 130 -2.40 2.01 -11.28
C GLN A 130 -2.62 1.81 -9.77
N LYS A 131 -3.72 1.15 -9.36
CA LYS A 131 -3.99 0.84 -7.94
C LYS A 131 -2.96 -0.14 -7.38
N SER A 132 -2.77 -1.29 -8.02
CA SER A 132 -1.81 -2.30 -7.54
C SER A 132 -0.36 -1.82 -7.60
N GLY A 133 0.00 -1.06 -8.65
CA GLY A 133 1.32 -0.43 -8.78
C GLY A 133 1.62 0.53 -7.63
N SER A 134 0.68 1.38 -7.26
CA SER A 134 0.86 2.31 -6.17
C SER A 134 0.91 1.63 -4.80
N ILE A 135 0.10 0.61 -4.52
CA ILE A 135 0.21 -0.13 -3.24
C ILE A 135 1.62 -0.68 -3.06
N LYS A 136 2.18 -1.27 -4.13
CA LYS A 136 3.59 -1.71 -4.14
C LYS A 136 4.54 -0.54 -3.91
N GLN A 137 4.28 0.62 -4.51
CA GLN A 137 5.07 1.83 -4.28
C GLN A 137 5.03 2.26 -2.80
N PHE A 138 3.87 2.29 -2.16
CA PHE A 138 3.75 2.61 -0.72
C PHE A 138 4.50 1.63 0.16
N MET A 139 4.41 0.34 -0.16
CA MET A 139 5.20 -0.67 0.53
C MET A 139 6.71 -0.42 0.33
N ALA A 140 7.13 -0.07 -0.89
CA ALA A 140 8.53 0.14 -1.26
C ALA A 140 9.12 1.47 -0.82
N ASP A 141 8.31 2.50 -0.56
CA ASP A 141 8.81 3.85 -0.24
C ASP A 141 8.65 4.21 1.23
N THR A 142 7.95 3.39 2.01
CA THR A 142 7.77 3.62 3.46
C THR A 142 8.91 2.99 4.25
N ALA A 143 9.52 3.79 5.13
CA ALA A 143 10.56 3.35 6.07
C ALA A 143 9.98 2.49 7.21
N TRP A 144 9.54 1.27 6.90
CA TRP A 144 8.92 0.36 7.86
C TRP A 144 9.87 -0.13 8.95
N GLY A 145 11.17 -0.19 8.68
CA GLY A 145 12.15 -0.84 9.56
C GLY A 145 11.80 -2.31 9.84
N ASP A 146 12.09 -2.78 11.04
CA ASP A 146 11.74 -4.14 11.46
C ASP A 146 10.27 -4.23 11.88
N LEU A 147 9.56 -5.21 11.33
CA LEU A 147 8.19 -5.54 11.72
C LEU A 147 8.01 -7.05 11.87
N ASP A 148 7.27 -7.46 12.89
CA ASP A 148 6.75 -8.82 12.98
C ASP A 148 5.58 -9.00 12.02
N VAL A 149 4.72 -7.98 11.88
CA VAL A 149 3.55 -8.07 11.01
C VAL A 149 3.22 -6.72 10.35
N LEU A 150 2.96 -6.77 9.05
CA LEU A 150 2.37 -5.69 8.27
C LEU A 150 0.97 -6.10 7.81
N ILE A 151 -0.05 -5.33 8.20
CA ILE A 151 -1.42 -5.49 7.74
C ILE A 151 -1.66 -4.56 6.55
N ILE A 152 -2.21 -5.08 5.45
CA ILE A 152 -2.55 -4.29 4.26
C ILE A 152 -4.07 -4.25 4.13
N ASP A 153 -4.68 -3.08 4.35
CA ASP A 153 -6.10 -2.84 4.13
C ASP A 153 -6.34 -2.44 2.67
N ASN A 154 -6.68 -3.41 1.82
CA ASN A 154 -6.84 -3.18 0.38
C ASN A 154 -8.15 -2.43 0.06
N PRO A 155 -8.26 -1.74 -1.09
CA PRO A 155 -9.54 -1.22 -1.57
C PRO A 155 -10.62 -2.32 -1.68
N PRO A 156 -11.92 -1.97 -1.61
CA PRO A 156 -13.00 -2.92 -1.85
C PRO A 156 -13.02 -3.40 -3.31
N GLY A 157 -13.38 -4.67 -3.51
CA GLY A 157 -13.43 -5.33 -4.80
C GLY A 157 -12.43 -6.49 -4.92
N THR A 158 -12.36 -7.08 -6.10
CA THR A 158 -11.46 -8.21 -6.43
C THR A 158 -10.38 -7.80 -7.44
N GLY A 159 -10.07 -6.50 -7.55
CA GLY A 159 -9.17 -5.93 -8.57
C GLY A 159 -8.08 -5.07 -7.99
#